data_AF-A0A160KSG7-F1
#
_entry.id   AF-A0A160KSG7-F1
#
_cell.length_a   1.000
_cell.length_b   1.000
_cell.length_c   1.000
_cell.angle_alpha   90.00
_cell.angle_beta   90.00
_cell.angle_gamma   90.00
#
_symmetry.space_group_name_H-M   'P 1'
#
loop_
_entity.id
_entity.type
_entity.pdbx_description
1 polymer ?
#
loop_
_entity_poly.entity_id
_entity_poly.type
_entity_poly.pdbx_seq_one_letter_code
_entity_poly.pdbx_strand_id
1 'polypeptide(L)'
;MSVGLVLVSHSARLAEGLVELAEQMAATVALVPAGGTDEGGIGTSFERITAALGAADSGEGVVVLCDLGSAIMTAETALEFLDDDARSRVRIADAPLVEGAVAAAVAAGTGAPLEEVLAAAESARGEVPVADENEPSDEQVQRRVRLINPNGLHARPAADFVTLAATFDARIDANGKDATSLLGVMSLGLDRGDEVVLSATGPEAQEAVRRLGDLVESGFGEV
;
A
#
# COMPACT_ATOMS: atom_id res chain seq x y z
N MET A 1 -0.75 2.89 -32.02
CA MET A 1 -0.13 3.86 -31.10
C MET A 1 -0.72 3.60 -29.73
N SER A 2 0.04 3.81 -28.67
CA SER A 2 -0.35 3.53 -27.29
C SER A 2 0.15 4.64 -26.39
N VAL A 3 -0.39 4.72 -25.19
CA VAL A 3 0.16 5.56 -24.12
C VAL A 3 1.64 5.23 -23.93
N GLY A 4 2.49 6.25 -23.92
CA GLY A 4 3.93 6.12 -23.63
C GLY A 4 4.21 6.19 -22.13
N LEU A 5 5.38 5.71 -21.71
CA LEU A 5 5.82 5.74 -20.32
C LEU A 5 7.18 6.41 -20.18
N VAL A 6 7.30 7.29 -19.20
CA VAL A 6 8.58 7.90 -18.80
C VAL A 6 8.92 7.46 -17.38
N LEU A 7 10.09 6.81 -17.23
CA LEU A 7 10.54 6.26 -15.96
C LEU A 7 11.62 7.16 -15.38
N VAL A 8 11.23 8.01 -14.43
CA VAL A 8 12.10 9.01 -13.81
C VAL A 8 12.72 8.45 -12.54
N SER A 9 14.04 8.49 -12.44
CA SER A 9 14.75 8.07 -11.24
C SER A 9 15.98 8.94 -10.95
N HIS A 10 16.40 8.99 -9.69
CA HIS A 10 17.70 9.51 -9.33
C HIS A 10 18.85 8.72 -9.97
N SER A 11 18.62 7.46 -10.33
CA SER A 11 19.64 6.58 -10.91
C SER A 11 19.32 6.28 -12.38
N ALA A 12 20.22 6.68 -13.28
CA ALA A 12 20.16 6.30 -14.70
C ALA A 12 20.05 4.77 -14.86
N ARG A 13 20.85 4.02 -14.09
CA ARG A 13 20.85 2.55 -14.13
C ARG A 13 19.54 1.93 -13.67
N LEU A 14 18.83 2.57 -12.73
CA LEU A 14 17.53 2.07 -12.27
C LEU A 14 16.47 2.32 -13.33
N ALA A 15 16.41 3.54 -13.90
CA ALA A 15 15.49 3.87 -14.97
C ALA A 15 15.71 2.98 -16.21
N GLU A 16 16.95 2.82 -16.65
CA GLU A 16 17.33 1.96 -17.78
C GLU A 16 17.00 0.49 -17.54
N GLY A 17 17.39 -0.06 -16.37
CA GLY A 17 17.09 -1.45 -16.03
C GLY A 17 15.59 -1.72 -15.87
N LEU A 18 14.82 -0.72 -15.45
CA LEU A 18 13.36 -0.85 -15.36
C LEU A 18 12.71 -0.82 -16.75
N VAL A 19 13.20 0.00 -17.67
CA VAL A 19 12.78 -0.08 -19.08
C VAL A 19 13.06 -1.47 -19.64
N GLU A 20 14.29 -1.98 -19.45
CA GLU A 20 14.67 -3.33 -19.90
C GLU A 20 13.70 -4.42 -19.37
N LEU A 21 13.31 -4.32 -18.09
CA LEU A 21 12.35 -5.23 -17.48
C LEU A 21 10.94 -5.08 -18.05
N ALA A 22 10.43 -3.85 -18.14
CA ALA A 22 9.07 -3.58 -18.59
C ALA A 22 8.87 -3.89 -20.09
N GLU A 23 9.91 -3.73 -20.90
CA GLU A 23 9.92 -4.12 -22.33
C GLU A 23 9.64 -5.61 -22.54
N GLN A 24 10.04 -6.47 -21.60
CA GLN A 24 9.72 -7.90 -21.67
C GLN A 24 8.21 -8.17 -21.61
N MET A 25 7.46 -7.28 -20.96
CA MET A 25 6.01 -7.41 -20.80
C MET A 25 5.25 -6.70 -21.93
N ALA A 26 5.80 -5.60 -22.48
CA ALA A 26 5.12 -4.75 -23.44
C ALA A 26 6.06 -4.16 -24.51
N ALA A 27 6.56 -5.02 -25.40
CA ALA A 27 7.56 -4.66 -26.42
C ALA A 27 7.13 -3.59 -27.45
N THR A 28 5.84 -3.28 -27.54
CA THR A 28 5.30 -2.29 -28.49
C THR A 28 5.07 -0.92 -27.88
N VAL A 29 5.27 -0.77 -26.56
CA VAL A 29 5.04 0.48 -25.84
C VAL A 29 6.32 1.32 -25.85
N ALA A 30 6.19 2.64 -26.05
CA ALA A 30 7.32 3.55 -25.91
C ALA A 30 7.67 3.70 -24.42
N LEU A 31 8.73 3.03 -23.99
CA LEU A 31 9.26 3.08 -22.62
C LEU A 31 10.56 3.91 -22.63
N VAL A 32 10.57 5.06 -21.97
CA VAL A 32 11.70 5.99 -22.04
C VAL A 32 12.28 6.26 -20.65
N PRO A 33 13.58 5.97 -20.42
CA PRO A 33 14.22 6.22 -19.14
C PRO A 33 14.63 7.69 -19.01
N ALA A 34 14.40 8.28 -17.83
CA ALA A 34 14.82 9.63 -17.49
C ALA A 34 15.51 9.63 -16.12
N GLY A 35 16.69 9.00 -16.06
CA GLY A 35 17.44 8.84 -14.82
C GLY A 35 18.75 9.61 -14.74
N GLY A 36 19.11 10.06 -13.55
CA GLY A 36 20.40 10.70 -13.25
C GLY A 36 20.47 12.19 -13.61
N THR A 37 21.57 12.82 -13.23
CA THR A 37 21.90 14.20 -13.62
C THR A 37 22.49 14.25 -15.03
N ASP A 38 22.63 15.44 -15.61
CA ASP A 38 23.25 15.62 -16.94
C ASP A 38 24.71 15.14 -16.99
N GLU A 39 25.41 15.24 -15.85
CA GLU A 39 26.78 14.74 -15.66
C GLU A 39 26.85 13.22 -15.39
N GLY A 40 25.71 12.52 -15.33
CA GLY A 40 25.64 11.07 -15.10
C GLY A 40 25.72 10.63 -13.64
N GLY A 41 25.57 11.56 -12.69
CA GLY A 41 25.52 11.28 -11.27
C GLY A 41 24.12 10.90 -10.76
N ILE A 42 24.01 10.60 -9.46
CA ILE A 42 22.72 10.39 -8.79
C ILE A 42 22.00 11.73 -8.63
N GLY A 43 20.76 11.81 -9.11
CA GLY A 43 19.94 13.02 -9.11
C GLY A 43 18.96 13.01 -10.28
N THR A 44 18.23 14.11 -10.47
CA THR A 44 17.24 14.25 -11.53
C THR A 44 17.63 15.40 -12.46
N SER A 45 17.26 15.31 -13.73
CA SER A 45 17.52 16.34 -14.73
C SER A 45 16.23 16.74 -15.43
N PHE A 46 15.97 18.05 -15.43
CA PHE A 46 14.86 18.65 -16.18
C PHE A 46 14.98 18.39 -17.68
N GLU A 47 16.20 18.51 -18.24
CA GLU A 47 16.44 18.33 -19.68
C GLU A 47 16.17 16.89 -20.10
N ARG A 48 16.63 15.91 -19.30
CA ARG A 48 16.39 14.48 -19.56
C ARG A 48 14.90 14.14 -19.50
N ILE A 49 14.18 14.64 -18.51
CA ILE A 49 12.73 14.39 -18.38
C ILE A 49 11.98 15.02 -19.55
N THR A 50 12.29 16.25 -19.92
CA THR A 50 11.64 16.94 -21.06
C THR A 50 11.89 16.20 -22.38
N ALA A 51 13.13 15.75 -22.62
CA ALA A 51 13.45 14.94 -23.78
C ALA A 51 12.71 13.60 -23.79
N ALA A 52 12.59 12.95 -22.63
CA ALA A 52 11.89 11.68 -22.50
C ALA A 52 10.38 11.82 -22.74
N LEU A 53 9.75 12.90 -22.26
CA LEU A 53 8.34 13.20 -22.53
C LEU A 53 8.06 13.32 -24.03
N GLY A 54 8.90 14.07 -24.75
CA GLY A 54 8.78 14.21 -26.20
C GLY A 54 9.02 12.90 -26.97
N ALA A 55 9.91 12.03 -26.47
CA ALA A 55 10.18 10.73 -27.07
C ALA A 55 9.07 9.69 -26.80
N ALA A 56 8.38 9.80 -25.66
CA ALA A 56 7.30 8.89 -25.29
C ALA A 56 5.94 9.27 -25.90
N ASP A 57 5.72 10.55 -26.21
CA ASP A 57 4.43 11.02 -26.74
C ASP A 57 4.22 10.61 -28.20
N SER A 58 3.24 9.73 -28.42
CA SER A 58 2.78 9.33 -29.75
C SER A 58 1.42 9.93 -30.13
N GLY A 59 0.89 10.86 -29.31
CA GLY A 59 -0.44 11.47 -29.45
C GLY A 59 -1.53 10.82 -28.57
N GLU A 60 -1.28 9.63 -28.02
CA GLU A 60 -2.21 8.92 -27.13
C GLU A 60 -2.00 9.26 -25.63
N GLY A 61 -0.99 10.08 -25.33
CA GLY A 61 -0.63 10.52 -23.98
C GLY A 61 0.55 9.78 -23.36
N VAL A 62 0.99 10.27 -22.20
CA VAL A 62 2.18 9.78 -21.49
C VAL A 62 1.91 9.67 -20.00
N VAL A 63 2.30 8.53 -19.41
CA VAL A 63 2.33 8.33 -17.96
C VAL A 63 3.77 8.41 -17.46
N VAL A 64 4.01 9.25 -16.47
CA VAL A 64 5.32 9.45 -15.83
C VAL A 64 5.31 8.74 -14.48
N LEU A 65 6.32 7.91 -14.22
CA LEU A 65 6.55 7.32 -12.90
C LEU A 65 7.85 7.85 -12.30
N CYS A 66 7.85 8.10 -10.99
CA CYS A 66 9.00 8.67 -10.27
C CYS A 66 9.37 7.80 -9.06
N ASP A 67 10.64 7.80 -8.66
CA ASP A 67 11.10 7.08 -7.45
C ASP A 67 10.83 7.85 -6.15
N LEU A 68 11.36 9.07 -6.03
CA LEU A 68 11.37 9.87 -4.81
C LEU A 68 10.81 11.27 -5.08
N GLY A 69 10.41 11.98 -4.02
CA GLY A 69 9.71 13.27 -4.13
C GLY A 69 10.42 14.35 -4.97
N SER A 70 11.75 14.44 -4.94
CA SER A 70 12.49 15.39 -5.79
C SER A 70 12.41 15.08 -7.28
N ALA A 71 12.25 13.80 -7.66
CA ALA A 71 11.98 13.41 -9.05
C ALA A 71 10.60 13.87 -9.49
N ILE A 72 9.60 13.76 -8.61
CA ILE A 72 8.24 14.26 -8.85
C ILE A 72 8.27 15.78 -9.08
N MET A 73 8.89 16.56 -8.18
CA MET A 73 8.97 18.01 -8.35
C MET A 73 9.69 18.42 -9.65
N THR A 74 10.73 17.68 -10.05
CA THR A 74 11.43 17.94 -11.31
C THR A 74 10.54 17.62 -12.52
N ALA A 75 9.77 16.53 -12.45
CA ALA A 75 8.80 16.15 -13.48
C ALA A 75 7.64 17.15 -13.59
N GLU A 76 7.07 17.58 -12.46
CA GLU A 76 6.04 18.65 -12.43
C GLU A 76 6.55 19.92 -13.10
N THR A 77 7.77 20.34 -12.75
CA THR A 77 8.43 21.48 -13.41
C THR A 77 8.54 21.24 -14.92
N ALA A 78 8.93 20.04 -15.39
CA ALA A 78 8.98 19.74 -16.83
C ALA A 78 7.60 19.84 -17.51
N LEU A 79 6.54 19.37 -16.85
CA LEU A 79 5.15 19.47 -17.34
C LEU A 79 4.70 20.94 -17.44
N GLU A 80 5.16 21.83 -16.57
CA GLU A 80 4.88 23.28 -16.63
C GLU A 80 5.51 23.98 -17.85
N PHE A 81 6.42 23.33 -18.57
CA PHE A 81 7.03 23.89 -19.80
C PHE A 81 6.46 23.30 -21.09
N LEU A 82 5.60 22.28 -21.00
CA LEU A 82 4.84 21.78 -22.13
C LEU A 82 3.80 22.82 -22.61
N ASP A 83 3.41 22.74 -23.88
CA ASP A 83 2.23 23.46 -24.35
C ASP A 83 0.93 22.85 -23.77
N ASP A 84 -0.18 23.57 -23.89
CA ASP A 84 -1.45 23.16 -23.27
C ASP A 84 -1.99 21.83 -23.84
N ASP A 85 -1.72 21.55 -25.11
CA ASP A 85 -2.16 20.32 -25.77
C ASP A 85 -1.40 19.10 -25.21
N ALA A 86 -0.07 19.16 -25.21
CA ALA A 86 0.78 18.12 -24.64
C ALA A 86 0.52 17.96 -23.14
N ARG A 87 0.49 19.06 -22.36
CA ARG A 87 0.22 19.01 -20.91
C ARG A 87 -1.08 18.30 -20.58
N SER A 88 -2.13 18.49 -21.39
CA SER A 88 -3.43 17.85 -21.16
C SER A 88 -3.39 16.32 -21.24
N ARG A 89 -2.38 15.74 -21.90
CA ARG A 89 -2.21 14.30 -22.12
C ARG A 89 -1.03 13.68 -21.35
N VAL A 90 -0.37 14.42 -20.48
CA VAL A 90 0.65 13.88 -19.59
C VAL A 90 0.09 13.75 -18.17
N ARG A 91 0.38 12.63 -17.50
CA ARG A 91 0.00 12.37 -16.10
C ARG A 91 1.21 11.84 -15.34
N ILE A 92 1.42 12.32 -14.11
CA ILE A 92 2.37 11.72 -13.18
C ILE A 92 1.57 10.72 -12.34
N ALA A 93 1.95 9.45 -12.39
CA ALA A 93 1.32 8.41 -11.59
C ALA A 93 1.84 8.45 -10.16
N ASP A 94 0.91 8.42 -9.21
CA ASP A 94 1.23 8.23 -7.81
C ASP A 94 1.31 6.72 -7.54
N ALA A 95 2.48 6.14 -7.81
CA ALA A 95 2.72 4.70 -7.81
C ALA A 95 4.17 4.37 -7.43
N PRO A 96 4.42 3.20 -6.79
CA PRO A 96 5.79 2.72 -6.64
C PRO A 96 6.43 2.50 -8.01
N LEU A 97 7.64 3.04 -8.20
CA LEU A 97 8.27 3.14 -9.51
C LEU A 97 8.31 1.80 -10.27
N VAL A 98 8.72 0.71 -9.61
CA VAL A 98 8.96 -0.57 -10.28
C VAL A 98 7.65 -1.27 -10.63
N GLU A 99 6.81 -1.52 -9.63
CA GLU A 99 5.56 -2.26 -9.77
C GLU A 99 4.56 -1.46 -10.64
N GLY A 100 4.49 -0.15 -10.43
CA GLY A 100 3.67 0.75 -11.24
C GLY A 100 4.09 0.76 -12.70
N ALA A 101 5.39 0.79 -12.99
CA ALA A 101 5.87 0.81 -14.37
C ALA A 101 5.50 -0.48 -15.10
N VAL A 102 5.60 -1.63 -14.44
CA VAL A 102 5.21 -2.93 -15.02
C VAL A 102 3.71 -2.98 -15.28
N ALA A 103 2.88 -2.59 -14.30
CA ALA A 103 1.43 -2.58 -14.45
C ALA A 103 0.96 -1.63 -15.57
N ALA A 104 1.53 -0.43 -15.62
CA ALA A 104 1.24 0.55 -16.65
C ALA A 104 1.70 0.08 -18.04
N ALA A 105 2.89 -0.52 -18.15
CA ALA A 105 3.39 -1.07 -19.41
C ALA A 105 2.47 -2.17 -19.95
N VAL A 106 2.00 -3.07 -19.10
CA VAL A 106 1.02 -4.11 -19.49
C VAL A 106 -0.27 -3.47 -20.00
N ALA A 107 -0.85 -2.52 -19.26
CA ALA A 107 -2.08 -1.84 -19.66
C ALA A 107 -1.91 -1.10 -21.00
N ALA A 108 -0.84 -0.32 -21.14
CA ALA A 108 -0.53 0.40 -22.37
C ALA A 108 -0.30 -0.55 -23.56
N GLY A 109 0.33 -1.70 -23.33
CA GLY A 109 0.57 -2.73 -24.35
C GLY A 109 -0.71 -3.37 -24.89
N THR A 110 -1.79 -3.38 -24.11
CA THR A 110 -3.12 -3.79 -24.57
C THR A 110 -3.88 -2.70 -25.34
N GLY A 111 -3.33 -1.49 -25.41
CA GLY A 111 -3.98 -0.33 -26.04
C GLY A 111 -5.00 0.38 -25.14
N ALA A 112 -4.89 0.23 -23.82
CA ALA A 112 -5.76 0.93 -22.88
C ALA A 112 -5.58 2.46 -22.98
N PRO A 113 -6.65 3.25 -22.74
CA PRO A 113 -6.57 4.71 -22.76
C PRO A 113 -5.75 5.26 -21.58
N LEU A 114 -5.29 6.51 -21.70
CA LEU A 114 -4.42 7.19 -20.73
C LEU A 114 -4.88 7.02 -19.27
N GLU A 115 -6.17 7.25 -19.00
CA GLU A 115 -6.71 7.19 -17.63
C GLU A 115 -6.71 5.74 -17.07
N GLU A 116 -6.89 4.73 -17.92
CA GLU A 116 -6.80 3.32 -17.49
C GLU A 116 -5.35 2.88 -17.27
N VAL A 117 -4.41 3.38 -18.08
CA VAL A 117 -2.97 3.12 -17.89
C VAL A 117 -2.47 3.77 -16.61
N LEU A 118 -2.91 5.00 -16.33
CA LEU A 118 -2.66 5.69 -15.06
C LEU A 118 -3.20 4.87 -13.88
N ALA A 119 -4.47 4.49 -13.93
CA ALA A 119 -5.10 3.68 -12.87
C ALA A 119 -4.39 2.34 -12.65
N ALA A 120 -3.91 1.69 -13.72
CA ALA A 120 -3.13 0.46 -13.61
C ALA A 120 -1.80 0.70 -12.88
N ALA A 121 -1.10 1.79 -13.19
CA ALA A 121 0.12 2.18 -12.47
C ALA A 121 -0.16 2.37 -10.97
N GLU A 122 -1.19 3.14 -10.64
CA GLU A 122 -1.53 3.52 -9.26
C GLU A 122 -2.05 2.33 -8.45
N SER A 123 -2.71 1.36 -9.09
CA SER A 123 -3.13 0.10 -8.46
C SER A 123 -1.95 -0.78 -8.00
N ALA A 124 -0.74 -0.50 -8.51
CA ALA A 124 0.46 -1.21 -8.13
C ALA A 124 1.09 -0.67 -6.84
N ARG A 125 0.56 0.42 -6.26
CA ARG A 125 0.61 0.55 -4.81
C ARG A 125 0.00 -0.72 -4.30
N GLY A 126 0.85 -1.65 -3.86
CA GLY A 126 0.36 -2.75 -3.07
C GLY A 126 -0.55 -2.17 -2.00
N GLU A 127 -1.43 -2.99 -1.47
CA GLU A 127 -1.80 -2.85 -0.07
C GLU A 127 -0.50 -2.97 0.75
N VAL A 128 0.37 -1.96 0.70
CA VAL A 128 1.16 -1.57 1.84
C VAL A 128 0.07 -1.19 2.83
N PRO A 129 -0.09 -1.92 3.94
CA PRO A 129 -0.76 -1.34 5.08
C PRO A 129 0.16 -0.18 5.48
N VAL A 130 -0.08 0.96 4.86
CA VAL A 130 0.28 2.24 5.44
C VAL A 130 -0.51 2.19 6.75
N ALA A 131 0.20 2.16 7.87
CA ALA A 131 -0.38 2.66 9.09
C ALA A 131 -0.64 4.15 8.82
N ASP A 132 -1.73 4.44 8.11
CA ASP A 132 -2.18 5.80 7.85
C ASP A 132 -3.11 6.18 8.99
N GLU A 133 -2.72 7.21 9.72
CA GLU A 133 -3.44 7.71 10.87
C GLU A 133 -4.71 8.50 10.47
N ASN A 134 -5.11 8.60 9.18
CA ASN A 134 -6.32 9.33 8.78
C ASN A 134 -6.95 8.94 7.40
N GLU A 135 -7.23 7.67 7.13
CA GLU A 135 -8.28 7.25 6.17
C GLU A 135 -9.36 6.43 6.91
N PRO A 136 -10.65 6.48 6.49
CA PRO A 136 -11.75 5.96 7.29
C PRO A 136 -11.56 4.45 7.50
N SER A 137 -11.24 4.09 8.73
CA SER A 137 -11.10 2.71 9.18
C SER A 137 -12.30 1.89 8.69
N ASP A 138 -12.06 0.68 8.20
CA ASP A 138 -12.90 -0.43 8.61
C ASP A 138 -13.03 -0.30 10.12
N GLU A 139 -14.17 0.21 10.63
CA GLU A 139 -14.35 0.69 12.02
C GLU A 139 -13.55 -0.20 12.96
N GLN A 140 -12.38 0.28 13.41
CA GLN A 140 -11.59 -0.49 14.36
C GLN A 140 -12.34 -0.38 15.68
N VAL A 141 -13.08 -1.43 15.99
CA VAL A 141 -13.84 -1.49 17.22
C VAL A 141 -12.87 -1.84 18.33
N GLN A 142 -12.84 -1.02 19.37
CA GLN A 142 -12.02 -1.26 20.53
C GLN A 142 -12.87 -1.27 21.80
N ARG A 143 -12.59 -2.21 22.71
CA ARG A 143 -13.19 -2.27 24.04
C ARG A 143 -12.12 -2.63 25.06
N ARG A 144 -12.14 -1.94 26.19
CA ARG A 144 -11.30 -2.26 27.35
C ARG A 144 -12.14 -3.00 28.38
N VAL A 145 -11.66 -4.14 28.84
CA VAL A 145 -12.32 -4.97 29.85
C VAL A 145 -11.31 -5.36 30.92
N ARG A 146 -11.78 -5.60 32.15
CA ARG A 146 -10.92 -6.02 33.26
C ARG A 146 -11.00 -7.52 33.44
N LEU A 147 -9.85 -8.16 33.56
CA LEU A 147 -9.78 -9.59 33.84
C LEU A 147 -10.11 -9.85 35.32
N ILE A 148 -11.14 -10.65 35.57
CA ILE A 148 -11.61 -10.93 36.94
C ILE A 148 -11.16 -12.30 37.49
N ASN A 149 -10.65 -13.18 36.62
CA ASN A 149 -10.22 -14.54 36.97
C ASN A 149 -9.10 -14.53 38.01
N PRO A 150 -9.23 -15.26 39.13
CA PRO A 150 -8.21 -15.30 40.19
C PRO A 150 -6.81 -15.70 39.73
N ASN A 151 -6.73 -16.57 38.73
CA ASN A 151 -5.48 -17.10 38.19
C ASN A 151 -5.05 -16.43 36.87
N GLY A 152 -5.68 -15.30 36.50
CA GLY A 152 -5.38 -14.61 35.24
C GLY A 152 -5.79 -15.41 34.00
N LEU A 153 -5.20 -15.06 32.85
CA LEU A 153 -5.52 -15.66 31.54
C LEU A 153 -4.65 -16.89 31.26
N HIS A 154 -4.80 -17.91 32.10
CA HIS A 154 -4.08 -19.18 31.97
C HIS A 154 -4.66 -20.08 30.86
N ALA A 155 -4.08 -21.27 30.67
CA ALA A 155 -4.35 -22.14 29.52
C ALA A 155 -5.83 -22.44 29.23
N ARG A 156 -6.69 -22.55 30.26
CA ARG A 156 -8.12 -22.86 30.11
C ARG A 156 -8.94 -21.66 29.61
N PRO A 157 -9.02 -20.52 30.32
CA PRO A 157 -9.71 -19.33 29.82
C PRO A 157 -9.08 -18.81 28.52
N ALA A 158 -7.76 -18.97 28.33
CA ALA A 158 -7.12 -18.65 27.05
C ALA A 158 -7.60 -19.54 25.90
N ALA A 159 -7.84 -20.84 26.13
CA ALA A 159 -8.39 -21.74 25.13
C ALA A 159 -9.84 -21.37 24.77
N ASP A 160 -10.68 -21.05 25.77
CA ASP A 160 -12.06 -20.61 25.54
C ASP A 160 -12.10 -19.28 24.79
N PHE A 161 -11.21 -18.35 25.14
CA PHE A 161 -11.02 -17.06 24.46
C PHE A 161 -10.66 -17.23 22.98
N VAL A 162 -9.62 -18.02 22.70
CA VAL A 162 -9.14 -18.29 21.34
C VAL A 162 -10.17 -19.03 20.51
N THR A 163 -10.85 -20.00 21.11
CA THR A 163 -11.91 -20.77 20.44
C THR A 163 -13.03 -19.85 20.00
N LEU A 164 -13.46 -18.92 20.85
CA LEU A 164 -14.48 -17.92 20.50
C LEU A 164 -13.95 -16.94 19.45
N ALA A 165 -12.73 -16.42 19.61
CA ALA A 165 -12.13 -15.46 18.67
C ALA A 165 -12.04 -16.03 17.24
N ALA A 166 -11.67 -17.30 17.09
CA ALA A 166 -11.56 -17.98 15.81
C ALA A 166 -12.90 -18.22 15.09
N THR A 167 -14.05 -17.93 15.72
CA THR A 167 -15.37 -18.10 15.09
C THR A 167 -15.80 -16.92 14.24
N PHE A 168 -15.14 -15.76 14.38
CA PHE A 168 -15.53 -14.54 13.71
C PHE A 168 -14.75 -14.31 12.42
N ASP A 169 -15.43 -13.77 11.41
CA ASP A 169 -14.81 -13.18 10.22
C ASP A 169 -14.31 -11.76 10.54
N ALA A 170 -13.27 -11.70 11.37
CA ALA A 170 -12.61 -10.47 11.80
C ALA A 170 -11.17 -10.76 12.21
N ARG A 171 -10.28 -9.78 11.99
CA ARG A 171 -8.96 -9.75 12.62
C ARG A 171 -9.13 -9.23 14.04
N ILE A 172 -8.72 -10.01 15.04
CA ILE A 172 -8.92 -9.68 16.45
C ILE A 172 -7.59 -9.71 17.18
N ASP A 173 -7.30 -8.65 17.93
CA ASP A 173 -6.13 -8.53 18.77
C ASP A 173 -6.53 -8.29 20.24
N ALA A 174 -5.76 -8.89 21.16
CA ALA A 174 -5.79 -8.62 22.59
C ALA A 174 -4.42 -8.04 23.00
N ASN A 175 -4.39 -6.78 23.45
CA ASN A 175 -3.16 -6.05 23.80
C ASN A 175 -2.09 -6.10 22.68
N GLY A 176 -2.52 -6.07 21.42
CA GLY A 176 -1.64 -6.13 20.24
C GLY A 176 -1.10 -7.53 19.90
N LYS A 177 -1.69 -8.59 20.47
CA LYS A 177 -1.44 -9.99 20.10
C LYS A 177 -2.67 -10.60 19.47
N ASP A 178 -2.46 -11.42 18.45
CA ASP A 178 -3.52 -12.18 17.78
C ASP A 178 -4.35 -13.01 18.78
N ALA A 179 -5.63 -12.68 18.90
CA ALA A 179 -6.58 -13.30 19.80
C ALA A 179 -6.91 -14.75 19.42
N THR A 180 -6.61 -15.16 18.19
CA THR A 180 -6.78 -16.55 17.71
C THR A 180 -5.53 -17.42 17.97
N SER A 181 -4.45 -16.82 18.47
CA SER A 181 -3.22 -17.53 18.79
C SER A 181 -3.15 -17.83 20.29
N LEU A 182 -3.34 -19.10 20.67
CA LEU A 182 -3.23 -19.52 22.08
C LEU A 182 -1.90 -19.16 22.72
N LEU A 183 -0.79 -19.36 21.99
CA LEU A 183 0.53 -18.96 22.49
C LEU A 183 0.67 -17.43 22.58
N GLY A 184 0.09 -16.68 21.64
CA GLY A 184 0.07 -15.22 21.67
C GLY A 184 -0.67 -14.69 22.91
N VAL A 185 -1.88 -15.18 23.14
CA VAL A 185 -2.73 -14.81 24.28
C VAL A 185 -2.06 -15.19 25.61
N MET A 186 -1.51 -16.41 25.74
CA MET A 186 -0.81 -16.82 26.96
C MET A 186 0.48 -16.01 27.21
N SER A 187 1.15 -15.54 26.15
CA SER A 187 2.37 -14.72 26.28
C SER A 187 2.11 -13.32 26.88
N LEU A 188 0.85 -12.88 26.93
CA LEU A 188 0.48 -11.60 27.55
C LEU A 188 0.67 -11.59 29.07
N GLY A 189 0.64 -12.77 29.71
CA GLY A 189 0.91 -12.90 31.16
C GLY A 189 -0.05 -12.08 32.04
N LEU A 190 -1.33 -11.95 31.63
CA LEU A 190 -2.31 -11.11 32.29
C LEU A 190 -2.82 -11.73 33.59
N ASP A 191 -2.74 -10.96 34.68
CA ASP A 191 -3.19 -11.30 36.02
C ASP A 191 -4.56 -10.69 36.34
N ARG A 192 -5.13 -11.10 37.49
CA ARG A 192 -6.39 -10.54 37.97
C ARG A 192 -6.28 -9.03 38.15
N GLY A 193 -7.22 -8.30 37.56
CA GLY A 193 -7.33 -6.85 37.65
C GLY A 193 -6.65 -6.12 36.51
N ASP A 194 -5.88 -6.83 35.68
CA ASP A 194 -5.28 -6.26 34.47
C ASP A 194 -6.36 -5.89 33.44
N GLU A 195 -6.02 -4.91 32.62
CA GLU A 195 -6.86 -4.44 31.54
C GLU A 195 -6.50 -5.18 30.24
N VAL A 196 -7.53 -5.75 29.62
CA VAL A 196 -7.47 -6.33 28.28
C VAL A 196 -8.09 -5.34 27.31
N VAL A 197 -7.27 -4.87 26.39
CA VAL A 197 -7.66 -4.03 25.26
C VAL A 197 -7.92 -4.96 24.08
N LEU A 198 -9.20 -5.17 23.80
CA LEU A 198 -9.68 -5.90 22.64
C LEU A 198 -9.83 -4.93 21.48
N SER A 199 -9.24 -5.24 20.33
CA SER A 199 -9.45 -4.52 19.09
C SER A 199 -9.78 -5.48 17.97
N ALA A 200 -10.73 -5.14 17.12
CA ALA A 200 -11.03 -5.93 15.93
C ALA A 200 -11.28 -5.05 14.71
N THR A 201 -10.97 -5.59 13.54
CA THR A 201 -11.29 -5.03 12.22
C THR A 201 -11.91 -6.12 11.34
N GLY A 202 -12.79 -5.72 10.42
CA GLY A 202 -13.51 -6.62 9.52
C GLY A 202 -15.01 -6.74 9.79
N PRO A 203 -15.73 -7.52 8.97
CA PRO A 203 -17.20 -7.57 8.94
C PRO A 203 -17.87 -7.85 10.29
N GLU A 204 -17.24 -8.66 11.15
CA GLU A 204 -17.79 -9.05 12.46
C GLU A 204 -17.09 -8.37 13.66
N ALA A 205 -16.31 -7.30 13.43
CA ALA A 205 -15.51 -6.65 14.47
C ALA A 205 -16.32 -6.21 15.71
N GLN A 206 -17.50 -5.61 15.50
CA GLN A 206 -18.36 -5.13 16.59
C GLN A 206 -18.87 -6.29 17.46
N GLU A 207 -19.32 -7.37 16.84
CA GLU A 207 -19.83 -8.54 17.56
C GLU A 207 -18.69 -9.31 18.23
N ALA A 208 -17.53 -9.45 17.57
CA ALA A 208 -16.35 -10.10 18.12
C ALA A 208 -15.88 -9.43 19.41
N VAL A 209 -15.69 -8.10 19.39
CA VAL A 209 -15.25 -7.33 20.55
C VAL A 209 -16.27 -7.36 21.67
N ARG A 210 -17.57 -7.29 21.34
CA ARG A 210 -18.64 -7.39 22.33
C ARG A 210 -18.60 -8.75 23.02
N ARG A 211 -18.62 -9.84 22.26
CA ARG A 211 -18.69 -11.22 22.78
C ARG A 211 -17.44 -11.64 23.54
N LEU A 212 -16.25 -11.27 23.06
CA LEU A 212 -15.00 -11.53 23.77
C LEU A 212 -14.89 -10.69 25.04
N GLY A 213 -15.34 -9.43 25.01
CA GLY A 213 -15.41 -8.59 26.20
C GLY A 213 -16.34 -9.17 27.27
N ASP A 214 -17.54 -9.61 26.86
CA ASP A 214 -18.51 -10.24 27.74
C ASP A 214 -17.96 -11.54 28.34
N LEU A 215 -17.19 -12.31 27.57
CA LEU A 215 -16.55 -13.54 28.04
C LEU A 215 -15.51 -13.24 29.13
N VAL A 216 -14.66 -12.22 28.94
CA VAL A 216 -13.66 -11.78 29.93
C VAL A 216 -14.34 -11.27 31.21
N GLU A 217 -15.39 -10.45 31.08
CA GLU A 217 -16.13 -9.89 32.22
C GLU A 217 -16.95 -10.95 32.97
N SER A 218 -17.40 -12.01 32.29
CA SER A 218 -18.03 -13.17 32.93
C SER A 218 -17.05 -14.09 33.66
N GLY A 219 -15.75 -13.83 33.54
CA GLY A 219 -14.70 -14.65 34.14
C GLY A 219 -14.62 -16.07 33.54
N PHE A 220 -15.00 -16.25 32.28
CA PHE A 220 -14.96 -17.55 31.58
C PHE A 220 -15.75 -18.67 32.30
N GLY A 221 -16.74 -18.32 33.14
CA GLY A 221 -17.49 -19.27 33.96
C GLY A 221 -16.70 -19.85 35.14
N GLU A 222 -15.54 -19.26 35.48
CA GLU A 222 -14.75 -19.61 36.66
C GLU A 222 -15.12 -18.76 37.89
N VAL A 223 -15.98 -17.74 37.72
CA VAL A 223 -16.42 -16.79 38.76
C VAL A 223 -17.95 -16.77 38.87
#